data_AF-A0A7C6YI74-F1
#
_entry.id   AF-A0A7C6YI74-F1
#
_cell.length_a   1.000
_cell.length_b   1.000
_cell.length_c   1.000
_cell.angle_alpha   90.00
_cell.angle_beta   90.00
_cell.angle_gamma   90.00
#
_symmetry.space_group_name_H-M   'P 1'
#
loop_
_entity.id
_entity.type
_entity.pdbx_description
1 polymer ?
#
loop_
_entity_poly.entity_id
_entity_poly.type
_entity_poly.pdbx_seq_one_letter_code
_entity_poly.pdbx_strand_id
1 'polypeptide(L)'
;MNVKKAWIPFAALVLALASPGRAQEQDEPAPAPAQLSKGDGMLIHIAGVGGDLPTYREIVDSQGNIDLPFLGPLAAEGKSLSALEAEIAAAYANAKLGPSPTVTITYVTHFDPPPDRSRLVRIQDPRQPVPAPVEESAAPAP
;
A
#
# COMPACT_ATOMS: atom_id res chain seq x y z
N MET A 1 10.92 65.66 24.22
CA MET A 1 10.00 65.95 25.35
C MET A 1 9.54 64.65 25.96
N ASN A 2 9.67 64.54 27.28
CA ASN A 2 9.37 63.38 28.12
C ASN A 2 7.90 63.36 28.57
N VAL A 3 7.26 62.18 28.57
CA VAL A 3 6.32 61.68 29.60
C VAL A 3 6.19 60.15 29.37
N LYS A 4 6.83 59.25 30.14
CA LYS A 4 6.66 58.80 31.54
C LYS A 4 5.45 57.86 31.78
N LYS A 5 5.79 56.67 32.32
CA LYS A 5 5.03 55.76 33.23
C LYS A 5 3.89 54.93 32.64
N ALA A 6 3.58 53.70 33.07
CA ALA A 6 4.13 52.73 34.03
C ALA A 6 3.45 51.37 33.71
N TRP A 7 4.18 50.25 33.58
CA TRP A 7 4.32 49.15 34.54
C TRP A 7 3.08 48.79 35.40
N ILE A 8 2.53 47.58 35.24
CA ILE A 8 2.52 46.47 36.23
C ILE A 8 1.81 45.21 35.65
N PRO A 9 2.18 43.99 36.08
CA PRO A 9 1.92 42.70 35.42
C PRO A 9 0.81 41.89 36.11
N PHE A 10 0.28 40.85 35.45
CA PHE A 10 -0.29 39.64 36.06
C PHE A 10 -0.73 38.71 34.90
N ALA A 11 -0.02 37.62 34.61
CA ALA A 11 -0.25 36.30 35.20
C ALA A 11 -1.71 35.81 35.09
N ALA A 12 -1.99 35.08 34.01
CA ALA A 12 -2.98 34.00 34.00
C ALA A 12 -2.66 33.02 32.87
N LEU A 13 -1.75 32.10 33.17
CA LEU A 13 -1.66 30.80 32.51
C LEU A 13 -2.98 30.06 32.79
N VAL A 14 -3.82 29.88 31.78
CA VAL A 14 -4.90 28.89 31.79
C VAL A 14 -4.57 27.85 30.74
N LEU A 15 -4.00 26.75 31.23
CA LEU A 15 -3.95 25.47 30.54
C LEU A 15 -5.36 24.86 30.66
N ALA A 16 -6.08 24.71 29.55
CA ALA A 16 -7.26 23.85 29.49
C ALA A 16 -7.39 23.26 28.08
N LEU A 17 -7.01 21.99 28.00
CA LEU A 17 -7.20 21.10 26.87
C LEU A 17 -8.69 20.95 26.56
N ALA A 18 -9.07 21.20 25.31
CA ALA A 18 -10.27 20.65 24.71
C ALA A 18 -10.08 20.64 23.20
N SER A 19 -9.46 19.59 22.68
CA SER A 19 -9.56 19.21 21.27
C SER A 19 -10.91 18.53 21.06
N PRO A 20 -11.86 19.10 20.29
CA PRO A 20 -13.05 18.37 19.89
C PRO A 20 -12.90 17.90 18.44
N GLY A 21 -12.83 16.58 18.27
CA GLY A 21 -13.13 15.84 17.03
C GLY A 21 -12.10 16.03 15.91
N ARG A 22 -11.30 15.03 15.50
CA ARG A 22 -11.78 13.76 14.91
C ARG A 22 -13.08 13.94 14.11
N ALA A 23 -13.09 14.89 13.18
CA ALA A 23 -14.00 14.87 12.06
C ALA A 23 -13.26 14.20 10.89
N GLN A 24 -13.51 12.90 10.77
CA GLN A 24 -13.32 12.06 9.59
C GLN A 24 -12.06 12.34 8.77
N GLU A 25 -11.03 11.53 8.99
CA GLU A 25 -10.26 10.97 7.87
C GLU A 25 -11.27 10.60 6.77
N GLN A 26 -11.38 11.49 5.78
CA GLN A 26 -11.91 11.14 4.49
C GLN A 26 -11.16 9.88 4.08
N ASP A 27 -11.92 8.83 3.82
CA ASP A 27 -11.53 7.63 3.11
C ASP A 27 -11.19 8.03 1.65
N GLU A 28 -10.31 9.02 1.49
CA GLU A 28 -9.71 9.40 0.24
C GLU A 28 -8.75 8.24 -0.09
N PRO A 29 -8.97 7.53 -1.20
CA PRO A 29 -8.12 6.41 -1.55
C PRO A 29 -6.68 6.93 -1.56
N ALA A 30 -5.83 6.30 -0.73
CA ALA A 30 -4.46 6.76 -0.53
C ALA A 30 -3.81 6.99 -1.91
N PRO A 31 -3.22 8.18 -2.16
CA PRO A 31 -2.62 8.47 -3.44
C PRO A 31 -1.53 7.43 -3.73
N ALA A 32 -1.48 6.96 -4.98
CA ALA A 32 -0.49 5.99 -5.39
C ALA A 32 0.93 6.50 -5.09
N PRO A 33 1.83 5.65 -4.56
CA PRO A 33 3.17 6.07 -4.24
C PRO A 33 3.95 6.40 -5.52
N ALA A 34 4.88 7.35 -5.43
CA ALA A 34 5.75 7.70 -6.56
C ALA A 34 6.63 6.53 -7.00
N GLN A 35 7.05 5.70 -6.05
CA GLN A 35 7.82 4.48 -6.25
C GLN A 35 7.28 3.39 -5.36
N LEU A 36 7.29 2.17 -5.90
CA LEU A 36 6.85 0.98 -5.18
C LEU A 36 7.81 0.63 -4.06
N SER A 37 7.24 0.29 -2.92
CA SER A 37 7.92 -0.19 -1.73
C SER A 37 7.44 -1.60 -1.40
N LYS A 38 8.23 -2.31 -0.58
CA LYS A 38 7.81 -3.60 -0.02
C LYS A 38 6.49 -3.43 0.73
N GLY A 39 5.57 -4.37 0.54
CA GLY A 39 4.21 -4.29 1.08
C GLY A 39 3.22 -3.57 0.18
N ASP A 40 3.62 -2.97 -0.95
CA ASP A 40 2.67 -2.36 -1.87
C ASP A 40 1.85 -3.42 -2.60
N GLY A 41 0.53 -3.33 -2.44
CA GLY A 41 -0.46 -4.15 -3.12
C GLY A 41 -1.03 -3.45 -4.35
N MET A 42 -1.14 -4.20 -5.44
CA MET A 42 -1.62 -3.72 -6.73
C MET A 42 -2.54 -4.73 -7.42
N LEU A 43 -3.39 -4.25 -8.33
CA LEU A 43 -4.10 -5.08 -9.30
C LEU A 43 -3.36 -5.04 -10.63
N ILE A 44 -3.09 -6.20 -11.20
CA ILE A 44 -2.40 -6.36 -12.48
C ILE A 44 -3.37 -6.98 -13.48
N HIS A 45 -3.56 -6.31 -14.60
CA HIS A 45 -4.24 -6.85 -15.77
C HIS A 45 -3.24 -6.98 -16.93
N ILE A 46 -3.24 -8.14 -17.60
CA ILE A 46 -2.33 -8.44 -18.70
C ILE A 46 -3.17 -8.90 -19.89
N ALA A 47 -3.22 -8.08 -20.93
CA ALA A 47 -3.92 -8.36 -22.17
C ALA A 47 -2.91 -8.77 -23.27
N GLY A 48 -3.42 -9.40 -24.33
CA GLY A 48 -2.60 -9.73 -25.51
C GLY A 48 -1.60 -10.88 -25.29
N VAL A 49 -1.79 -11.67 -24.23
CA VAL A 49 -1.05 -12.91 -23.94
C VAL A 49 -1.94 -14.14 -24.15
N GLY A 50 -1.34 -15.30 -24.42
CA GLY A 50 -2.07 -16.55 -24.57
C GLY A 50 -2.76 -16.97 -23.27
N GLY A 51 -4.00 -17.44 -23.37
CA GLY A 51 -4.72 -18.04 -22.24
C GLY A 51 -5.55 -17.09 -21.38
N ASP A 52 -5.75 -15.83 -21.80
CA ASP A 52 -6.61 -14.81 -21.18
C ASP A 52 -6.50 -14.77 -19.64
N LEU A 53 -5.51 -14.00 -19.16
CA LEU A 53 -5.25 -13.90 -17.73
C LEU A 53 -6.29 -12.98 -17.08
N PRO A 54 -6.98 -13.43 -16.02
CA PRO A 54 -7.86 -12.54 -15.26
C PRO A 54 -7.01 -11.45 -14.60
N THR A 55 -7.63 -10.32 -14.28
CA THR A 55 -7.01 -9.35 -13.38
C THR A 55 -6.78 -10.00 -12.01
N TYR A 56 -5.56 -9.91 -11.50
CA TYR A 56 -5.19 -10.51 -10.21
C TYR A 56 -4.52 -9.48 -9.30
N ARG A 57 -4.58 -9.74 -7.99
CA ARG A 57 -3.87 -8.95 -6.99
C ARG A 57 -2.46 -9.49 -6.83
N GLU A 58 -1.51 -8.57 -6.73
CA GLU A 58 -0.12 -8.88 -6.44
C GLU A 58 0.45 -7.91 -5.41
N ILE A 59 1.48 -8.33 -4.68
CA ILE A 59 2.10 -7.54 -3.61
C ILE A 59 3.61 -7.58 -3.78
N VAL A 60 4.26 -6.43 -3.62
CA VAL A 60 5.72 -6.36 -3.52
C VAL A 60 6.14 -7.05 -2.22
N ASP A 61 6.75 -8.21 -2.34
CA ASP A 61 7.12 -9.03 -1.19
C ASP A 61 8.27 -8.42 -0.37
N SER A 62 8.65 -9.10 0.72
CA SER A 62 9.76 -8.68 1.59
C SER A 62 11.13 -8.65 0.89
N GLN A 63 11.26 -9.30 -0.27
CA GLN A 63 12.45 -9.28 -1.13
C GLN A 63 12.39 -8.19 -2.21
N GLY A 64 11.29 -7.42 -2.28
CA GLY A 64 11.11 -6.36 -3.27
C GLY A 64 10.60 -6.87 -4.62
N ASN A 65 10.07 -8.09 -4.71
CA ASN A 65 9.63 -8.70 -5.95
C ASN A 65 8.11 -8.88 -6.00
N ILE A 66 7.58 -9.00 -7.22
CA ILE A 66 6.24 -9.53 -7.51
C ILE A 66 6.37 -10.88 -8.21
N ASP A 67 5.34 -11.71 -8.22
CA ASP A 67 5.30 -12.97 -8.96
C ASP A 67 4.41 -12.85 -10.20
N LEU A 68 4.99 -13.12 -11.37
CA LEU A 68 4.27 -13.06 -12.64
C LEU A 68 3.94 -14.47 -13.16
N PRO A 69 2.70 -14.70 -13.62
CA PRO A 69 2.34 -15.94 -14.30
C PRO A 69 3.33 -16.29 -15.43
N PHE A 70 3.82 -17.53 -15.43
CA PHE A 70 4.77 -18.10 -16.40
C PHE A 70 6.21 -17.54 -16.38
N LEU A 71 6.43 -16.36 -15.78
CA LEU A 71 7.75 -15.70 -15.73
C LEU A 71 8.41 -15.83 -14.35
N GLY A 72 7.62 -16.04 -13.30
CA GLY A 72 8.11 -16.11 -11.92
C GLY A 72 8.43 -14.73 -11.35
N PRO A 73 9.39 -14.62 -10.41
CA PRO A 73 9.64 -13.40 -9.68
C PRO A 73 10.25 -12.29 -10.56
N LEU A 74 9.73 -11.08 -10.43
CA LEU A 74 10.24 -9.86 -11.05
C LEU A 74 10.44 -8.77 -9.99
N ALA A 75 11.59 -8.08 -10.02
CA ALA A 75 11.85 -6.96 -9.12
C ALA A 75 10.84 -5.82 -9.36
N ALA A 76 10.30 -5.24 -8.29
CA ALA A 76 9.32 -4.15 -8.35
C ALA A 76 9.68 -2.97 -7.45
N GLU A 77 10.39 -3.21 -6.35
CA GLU A 77 10.82 -2.16 -5.42
C GLU A 77 11.62 -1.05 -6.13
N GLY A 78 11.32 0.20 -5.78
CA GLY A 78 11.93 1.41 -6.33
C GLY A 78 11.41 1.83 -7.72
N LYS A 79 10.53 1.04 -8.35
CA LYS A 79 9.95 1.37 -9.66
C LYS A 79 8.68 2.19 -9.50
N SER A 80 8.45 3.15 -10.40
CA SER A 80 7.10 3.69 -10.58
C SER A 80 6.19 2.63 -11.18
N LEU A 81 4.87 2.78 -11.00
CA LEU A 81 3.88 1.89 -11.63
C LEU A 81 4.07 1.79 -13.15
N SER A 82 4.28 2.93 -13.81
CA SER A 82 4.49 2.98 -15.26
C SER A 82 5.77 2.29 -15.72
N ALA A 83 6.85 2.38 -14.93
CA ALA A 83 8.10 1.67 -15.24
C ALA A 83 7.91 0.16 -15.10
N LEU A 84 7.19 -0.27 -14.06
CA LEU A 84 6.87 -1.68 -13.85
C LEU A 84 5.95 -2.21 -14.95
N GLU A 85 4.92 -1.48 -15.36
CA GLU A 85 4.05 -1.85 -16.50
C GLU A 85 4.84 -2.13 -17.77
N ALA A 86 5.73 -1.21 -18.14
CA ALA A 86 6.56 -1.34 -19.32
C ALA A 86 7.49 -2.56 -19.24
N GLU A 87 8.05 -2.84 -18.06
CA GLU A 87 8.93 -3.97 -17.85
C GLU A 87 8.21 -5.30 -17.89
N ILE A 88 7.03 -5.40 -17.26
CA ILE A 88 6.19 -6.61 -17.34
C ILE A 88 5.84 -6.87 -18.82
N ALA A 89 5.36 -5.85 -19.55
CA ALA A 89 5.02 -6.01 -20.96
C ALA A 89 6.22 -6.50 -21.78
N ALA A 90 7.40 -5.91 -21.57
CA ALA A 90 8.63 -6.36 -22.22
C ALA A 90 9.00 -7.81 -21.86
N ALA A 91 8.84 -8.22 -20.60
CA ALA A 91 9.14 -9.57 -20.14
C ALA A 91 8.22 -10.61 -20.83
N TYR A 92 6.91 -10.34 -20.91
CA TYR A 92 5.97 -11.20 -21.64
C TYR A 92 6.26 -11.27 -23.15
N ALA A 93 6.65 -10.14 -23.76
CA ALA A 93 7.01 -10.08 -25.18
C ALA A 93 8.28 -10.88 -25.46
N ASN A 94 9.31 -10.72 -24.63
CA ASN A 94 10.58 -11.44 -24.74
C ASN A 94 10.41 -12.95 -24.56
N ALA A 95 9.50 -13.36 -23.68
CA ALA A 95 9.13 -14.76 -23.48
C ALA A 95 8.22 -15.31 -24.59
N LYS A 96 7.80 -14.50 -25.57
CA LYS A 96 6.91 -14.88 -26.67
C LYS A 96 5.58 -15.46 -26.19
N LEU A 97 5.09 -14.97 -25.06
CA LEU A 97 3.83 -15.41 -24.45
C LEU A 97 2.60 -14.75 -25.08
N GLY A 98 2.80 -13.81 -26.00
CA GLY A 98 1.75 -13.13 -26.74
C GLY A 98 2.32 -12.30 -27.89
N PRO A 99 1.50 -11.96 -28.90
CA PRO A 99 1.94 -11.14 -30.02
C PRO A 99 2.17 -9.66 -29.62
N SER A 100 1.44 -9.16 -28.64
CA SER A 100 1.49 -7.75 -28.22
C SER A 100 0.94 -7.60 -26.80
N PRO A 101 1.73 -7.95 -25.77
CA PRO A 101 1.28 -7.85 -24.39
C PRO A 101 1.10 -6.40 -23.95
N THR A 102 -0.03 -6.11 -23.33
CA THR A 102 -0.33 -4.81 -22.71
C THR A 102 -0.60 -5.03 -21.23
N VAL A 103 -0.04 -4.18 -20.38
CA VAL A 103 -0.13 -4.31 -18.92
C VAL A 103 -0.77 -3.05 -18.36
N THR A 104 -1.66 -3.23 -17.38
CA THR A 104 -2.23 -2.14 -16.59
C THR A 104 -2.12 -2.50 -15.13
N ILE A 105 -1.53 -1.60 -14.34
CA ILE A 105 -1.35 -1.75 -12.90
C ILE A 105 -2.12 -0.64 -12.18
N THR A 106 -2.95 -1.05 -11.22
CA THR A 106 -3.64 -0.12 -10.32
C THR A 106 -3.14 -0.33 -8.90
N TYR A 107 -2.60 0.73 -8.28
CA TYR A 107 -2.26 0.71 -6.86
C TYR A 107 -3.50 0.52 -6.00
N VAL A 108 -3.39 -0.27 -4.94
CA VAL A 108 -4.50 -0.56 -4.04
C VAL A 108 -4.21 -0.13 -2.61
N THR A 109 -3.10 -0.57 -2.04
CA THR A 109 -2.84 -0.40 -0.60
C THR A 109 -1.37 -0.66 -0.28
N HIS A 110 -0.96 -0.37 0.96
CA HIS A 110 0.35 -0.68 1.51
C HIS A 110 0.19 -1.50 2.79
N PHE A 111 0.97 -2.57 2.92
CA PHE A 111 1.00 -3.45 4.08
C PHE A 111 2.27 -3.26 4.91
N ASP A 112 2.13 -2.99 6.20
CA ASP A 112 3.23 -2.91 7.18
C ASP A 112 2.96 -3.85 8.37
N PRO A 113 3.76 -4.91 8.60
CA PRO A 113 4.93 -5.29 7.82
C PRO A 113 4.56 -5.89 6.45
N PRO A 114 5.48 -5.87 5.46
CA PRO A 114 5.28 -6.54 4.19
C PRO A 114 4.93 -8.02 4.39
N PRO A 115 3.86 -8.53 3.77
CA PRO A 115 3.46 -9.90 3.93
C PRO A 115 4.51 -10.84 3.32
N ASP A 116 4.75 -11.96 4.01
CA ASP A 116 5.54 -13.06 3.47
C ASP A 116 4.78 -13.71 2.32
N ARG A 117 5.47 -13.94 1.19
CA ARG A 117 4.91 -14.58 -0.02
C ARG A 117 4.27 -15.93 0.30
N SER A 118 4.83 -16.69 1.26
CA SER A 118 4.27 -17.97 1.72
C SER A 118 2.88 -17.85 2.38
N ARG A 119 2.49 -16.65 2.79
CA ARG A 119 1.23 -16.33 3.45
C ARG A 119 0.23 -15.59 2.54
N LEU A 120 0.65 -15.23 1.32
CA LEU A 120 -0.21 -14.58 0.35
C LEU A 120 -1.16 -15.60 -0.29
N VAL A 121 -2.38 -15.70 0.26
CA VAL A 121 -3.47 -16.41 -0.41
C VAL A 121 -3.86 -15.58 -1.63
N ARG A 122 -3.48 -16.02 -2.83
CA ARG A 122 -3.77 -15.40 -4.14
C ARG A 122 -5.27 -15.17 -4.44
N ILE A 123 -6.17 -15.57 -3.53
CA ILE A 123 -7.63 -15.60 -3.65
C ILE A 123 -8.32 -14.69 -2.60
N GLN A 124 -7.60 -13.92 -1.77
CA GLN A 124 -8.29 -13.07 -0.79
C GLN A 124 -9.04 -11.90 -1.46
N ASP A 125 -10.35 -12.10 -1.55
CA ASP A 125 -11.39 -11.15 -1.89
C ASP A 125 -11.24 -9.86 -1.06
N PRO A 126 -11.14 -8.67 -1.71
CA PRO A 126 -10.99 -7.38 -1.02
C PRO A 126 -12.15 -6.99 -0.10
N ARG A 127 -13.23 -7.79 -0.02
CA ARG A 127 -14.34 -7.58 0.91
C ARG A 127 -14.23 -8.35 2.21
N GLN A 128 -13.27 -9.26 2.36
CA GLN A 128 -13.12 -9.98 3.62
C GLN A 128 -12.34 -9.13 4.64
N PRO A 129 -12.95 -8.78 5.78
CA PRO A 129 -12.25 -8.10 6.86
C PRO A 129 -11.05 -8.95 7.30
N VAL A 130 -9.92 -8.30 7.54
CA VAL A 130 -8.78 -8.91 8.22
C VAL A 130 -9.30 -9.51 9.53
N PRO A 131 -9.09 -10.82 9.81
CA PRO A 131 -9.41 -11.36 11.12
C PRO A 131 -8.64 -10.55 12.16
N ALA A 132 -9.37 -9.96 13.13
CA ALA A 132 -8.74 -9.22 14.21
C ALA A 132 -7.65 -10.09 14.85
N PRO A 133 -6.53 -9.49 15.31
CA PRO A 133 -5.53 -10.21 16.08
C PRO A 133 -6.26 -11.00 17.16
N VAL A 134 -6.06 -12.31 17.19
CA VAL A 134 -6.62 -13.15 18.24
C VAL A 134 -6.00 -12.65 19.53
N GLU A 135 -6.74 -11.84 20.28
CA GLU A 135 -6.36 -11.52 21.65
C GLU A 135 -6.15 -12.86 22.33
N GLU A 136 -4.91 -13.09 22.73
CA GLU A 136 -4.47 -14.23 23.52
C GLU A 136 -5.30 -14.22 24.80
N SER A 137 -6.45 -14.89 24.73
CA SER A 137 -7.40 -15.00 25.82
C SER A 137 -6.69 -15.69 26.96
N ALA A 138 -6.48 -14.90 28.01
CA ALA A 138 -5.79 -15.25 29.22
C ALA A 138 -6.12 -16.66 29.70
N ALA A 139 -5.07 -17.38 30.09
CA ALA A 139 -5.15 -18.65 30.77
C ALA A 139 -6.18 -18.60 31.92
N PRO A 140 -6.99 -19.66 32.13
CA PRO A 140 -7.82 -19.76 33.31
C PRO A 140 -6.91 -19.89 34.54
N ALA A 141 -7.08 -18.98 35.50
CA ALA A 141 -6.47 -19.09 36.83
C ALA A 141 -7.01 -20.35 37.55
N PRO A 142 -6.20 -20.99 38.42
CA PRO A 142 -6.52 -22.25 39.08
C PRO A 142 -7.67 -22.16 40.10
#